data_AF-A0A3P9JTA2-F1
#
_entry.id   AF-A0A3P9JTA2-F1
#
_cell.length_a   1.000
_cell.length_b   1.000
_cell.length_c   1.000
_cell.angle_alpha   90.00
_cell.angle_beta   90.00
_cell.angle_gamma   90.00
#
_symmetry.space_group_name_H-M   'P 1'
#
loop_
_entity.id
_entity.type
_entity.pdbx_description
1 polymer ?
#
loop_
_entity_poly.entity_id
_entity_poly.type
_entity_poly.pdbx_seq_one_letter_code
_entity_poly.pdbx_strand_id
1 'polypeptide(L)'
;MADNSVDDMYEGCEDKMYQKVEKEFLENEKNKNEKFRAAWNEAEMTTSLTTILSRPELVAIYVYTNALTKIYSDLNKEVRELGTKYKTGFNFHSLHYFLTSALKKLDKKKEGKCYTAYRRTTASFSQDVLNKEIRFGYFTSSSQYPLESSQSKELEKDFGNKSCFVIETCFGADISPYSKFRDEEAEILIPPYEVFEVTNIETIAKKKELPCEVVYTLKSTKKPFSNYNCALFKSSMASCVGHILL
;
A
#
# COMPACT_ATOMS: atom_id res chain seq x y z
N MET A 1 -0.99 -6.08 -14.16
CA MET A 1 -0.75 -4.65 -13.91
C MET A 1 -1.76 -3.98 -12.97
N ALA A 2 -2.71 -4.73 -12.39
CA ALA A 2 -3.68 -4.23 -11.40
C ALA A 2 -4.49 -3.04 -11.90
N ASP A 3 -5.18 -3.22 -13.03
CA ASP A 3 -5.82 -2.13 -13.78
C ASP A 3 -7.00 -1.47 -13.03
N ASN A 4 -7.58 -2.18 -12.05
CA ASN A 4 -8.63 -1.68 -11.18
C ASN A 4 -8.11 -1.05 -9.87
N SER A 5 -6.80 -0.84 -9.75
CA SER A 5 -6.19 -0.28 -8.54
C SER A 5 -6.53 1.20 -8.37
N VAL A 6 -6.86 1.60 -7.13
CA VAL A 6 -6.78 3.00 -6.69
C VAL A 6 -5.33 3.29 -6.37
N ASP A 7 -4.63 3.96 -7.28
CA ASP A 7 -3.18 4.13 -7.23
C ASP A 7 -2.73 5.60 -7.32
N ASP A 8 -3.61 6.53 -6.93
CA ASP A 8 -3.37 7.97 -7.03
C ASP A 8 -2.13 8.40 -6.23
N MET A 9 -1.16 9.00 -6.92
CA MET A 9 0.09 9.50 -6.34
C MET A 9 -0.01 10.94 -5.85
N TYR A 10 -1.14 11.61 -6.15
CA TYR A 10 -1.46 12.98 -5.79
C TYR A 10 -0.44 14.03 -6.24
N GLU A 11 0.32 13.76 -7.29
CA GLU A 11 1.37 14.66 -7.77
C GLU A 11 0.77 15.96 -8.30
N GLY A 12 1.10 17.07 -7.64
CA GLY A 12 0.66 18.42 -8.01
C GLY A 12 -0.69 18.82 -7.42
N CYS A 13 -1.28 17.99 -6.56
CA CYS A 13 -2.51 18.32 -5.84
C CYS A 13 -2.47 17.96 -4.35
N GLU A 14 -1.29 17.76 -3.77
CA GLU A 14 -1.11 17.40 -2.37
C GLU A 14 -1.86 18.35 -1.43
N ASP A 15 -1.66 19.66 -1.56
CA ASP A 15 -2.33 20.66 -0.70
C ASP A 15 -3.86 20.65 -0.87
N LYS A 16 -4.34 20.47 -2.11
CA LYS A 16 -5.79 20.38 -2.40
C LYS A 16 -6.39 19.11 -1.81
N MET A 17 -5.68 17.99 -1.91
CA MET A 17 -6.10 16.72 -1.33
C MET A 17 -6.10 16.78 0.20
N TYR A 18 -5.06 17.36 0.80
CA TYR A 18 -5.00 17.61 2.24
C TYR A 18 -6.21 18.41 2.71
N GLN A 19 -6.51 19.54 2.07
CA GLN A 19 -7.66 20.37 2.43
C GLN A 19 -8.99 19.64 2.26
N LYS A 20 -9.15 18.83 1.21
CA LYS A 20 -10.38 18.04 1.00
C LYS A 20 -10.52 16.92 2.04
N VAL A 21 -9.41 16.28 2.43
CA VAL A 21 -9.39 15.29 3.50
C VAL A 21 -9.79 15.91 4.84
N GLU A 22 -9.20 17.05 5.20
CA GLU A 22 -9.45 17.74 6.46
C GLU A 22 -10.89 18.27 6.56
N LYS A 23 -11.42 18.86 5.49
CA LYS A 23 -12.73 19.52 5.50
C LYS A 23 -13.91 18.61 5.22
N GLU A 24 -13.68 17.48 4.53
CA GLU A 24 -14.76 16.66 3.99
C GLU A 24 -14.57 15.18 4.24
N PHE A 25 -13.46 14.56 3.79
CA PHE A 25 -13.40 13.10 3.79
C PHE A 25 -13.27 12.50 5.19
N LEU A 26 -12.32 12.94 6.01
CA LEU A 26 -11.96 12.22 7.22
C LEU A 26 -13.15 12.09 8.18
N GLU A 27 -13.83 13.19 8.47
CA GLU A 27 -14.96 13.19 9.39
C GLU A 27 -16.17 12.42 8.81
N ASN A 28 -16.42 12.53 7.50
CA ASN A 28 -17.48 11.76 6.85
C ASN A 28 -17.20 10.25 6.87
N GLU A 29 -15.96 9.84 6.63
CA GLU A 29 -15.53 8.43 6.68
C GLU A 29 -15.64 7.87 8.10
N LYS A 30 -15.22 8.64 9.12
CA LYS A 30 -15.40 8.29 10.54
C LYS A 30 -16.89 8.16 10.92
N ASN A 31 -17.75 9.02 10.39
CA ASN A 31 -19.18 8.96 10.67
C ASN A 31 -19.87 7.76 10.02
N LYS A 32 -19.43 7.35 8.82
CA LYS A 32 -19.97 6.19 8.09
C LYS A 32 -19.43 4.85 8.58
N ASN A 33 -18.22 4.82 9.12
CA ASN A 33 -17.54 3.58 9.51
C ASN A 33 -17.07 3.65 10.97
N GLU A 34 -17.85 3.03 11.86
CA GLU A 34 -17.59 3.00 13.29
C GLU A 34 -16.23 2.40 13.65
N LYS A 35 -15.85 1.34 12.93
CA LYS A 35 -14.60 0.61 13.09
C LYS A 35 -13.41 1.49 12.71
N PHE A 36 -13.52 2.22 11.60
CA PHE A 36 -12.51 3.19 11.18
C PHE A 36 -12.39 4.36 12.17
N ARG A 37 -13.52 4.87 12.67
CA ARG A 37 -13.55 5.92 13.69
C ARG A 37 -12.86 5.50 14.98
N ALA A 38 -13.16 4.31 15.48
CA ALA A 38 -12.53 3.78 16.68
C ALA A 38 -11.02 3.62 16.50
N ALA A 39 -10.59 3.04 15.37
CA ALA A 39 -9.17 2.87 15.05
C ALA A 39 -8.44 4.21 14.96
N TRP A 40 -9.03 5.20 14.28
CA TRP A 40 -8.45 6.53 14.13
C TRP A 40 -8.33 7.27 15.47
N ASN A 41 -9.37 7.23 16.30
CA ASN A 41 -9.36 7.89 17.61
C ASN A 41 -8.34 7.25 18.57
N GLU A 42 -8.21 5.91 18.56
CA GLU A 42 -7.17 5.18 19.32
C GLU A 42 -5.76 5.63 18.89
N ALA A 43 -5.54 5.68 17.57
CA ALA A 43 -4.26 6.10 16.99
C ALA A 43 -3.92 7.56 17.36
N GLU A 44 -4.89 8.47 17.35
CA GLU A 44 -4.68 9.85 17.78
C GLU A 44 -4.21 9.93 19.24
N MET A 45 -4.78 9.16 20.15
CA MET A 45 -4.38 9.20 21.57
C MET A 45 -2.99 8.63 21.83
N THR A 46 -2.53 7.70 20.99
CA THR A 46 -1.27 6.96 21.19
C THR A 46 -0.09 7.52 20.41
N THR A 47 -0.36 8.27 19.34
CA THR A 47 0.67 8.79 18.43
C THR A 47 1.39 10.00 19.00
N SER A 48 2.71 9.89 19.18
CA SER A 48 3.60 11.01 19.47
C SER A 48 4.09 11.69 18.20
N LEU A 49 4.31 13.00 18.25
CA LEU A 49 4.78 13.77 17.09
C LEU A 49 6.23 13.42 16.74
N THR A 50 6.56 13.54 15.46
CA THR A 50 7.92 13.39 14.92
C THR A 50 8.28 14.59 14.06
N THR A 51 9.56 14.74 13.71
CA THR A 51 10.03 15.85 12.87
C THR A 51 9.79 15.63 11.37
N ILE A 52 9.50 14.40 10.95
CA ILE A 52 9.44 14.02 9.52
C ILE A 52 8.01 13.90 9.03
N LEU A 53 7.17 13.21 9.81
CA LEU A 53 5.78 12.95 9.47
C LEU A 53 4.86 13.84 10.32
N SER A 54 3.83 14.35 9.67
CA SER A 54 2.74 15.06 10.33
C SER A 54 1.91 14.10 11.19
N ARG A 55 1.15 14.66 12.13
CA ARG A 55 0.29 13.86 13.01
C ARG A 55 -0.69 12.96 12.25
N PRO A 56 -1.43 13.44 11.22
CA PRO A 56 -2.32 12.57 10.44
C PRO A 56 -1.60 11.44 9.69
N GLU A 57 -0.37 11.66 9.23
CA GLU A 57 0.44 10.64 8.55
C GLU A 57 0.85 9.52 9.51
N LEU A 58 1.26 9.88 10.73
CA LEU A 58 1.59 8.92 11.78
C LEU A 58 0.35 8.12 12.22
N VAL A 59 -0.79 8.82 12.40
CA VAL A 59 -2.08 8.18 12.72
C VAL A 59 -2.49 7.21 11.61
N ALA A 60 -2.35 7.58 10.34
CA ALA A 60 -2.66 6.71 9.21
C ALA A 60 -1.82 5.41 9.22
N ILE A 61 -0.51 5.51 9.49
CA ILE A 61 0.36 4.33 9.63
C ILE A 61 -0.11 3.45 10.79
N TYR A 62 -0.38 4.03 11.96
CA TYR A 62 -0.86 3.27 13.11
C TYR A 62 -2.18 2.56 12.81
N VAL A 63 -3.15 3.25 12.19
CA VAL A 63 -4.45 2.68 11.81
C VAL A 63 -4.27 1.53 10.82
N TYR A 64 -3.40 1.69 9.83
CA TYR A 64 -3.13 0.65 8.84
C TYR A 64 -2.52 -0.60 9.49
N THR A 65 -1.52 -0.44 10.35
CA THR A 65 -0.80 -1.56 10.98
C THR A 65 -1.56 -2.22 12.15
N ASN A 66 -2.70 -1.67 12.57
CA ASN A 66 -3.46 -2.23 13.69
C ASN A 66 -4.26 -3.49 13.29
N ALA A 67 -3.65 -4.66 13.49
CA ALA A 67 -4.24 -5.96 13.16
C ALA A 67 -5.53 -6.29 13.92
N LEU A 68 -5.78 -5.66 15.08
CA LEU A 68 -7.02 -5.84 15.83
C LEU A 68 -8.22 -5.25 15.10
N THR A 69 -8.01 -4.11 14.43
CA THR A 69 -9.07 -3.45 13.65
C THR A 69 -9.11 -3.96 12.23
N LYS A 70 -8.05 -4.58 11.69
CA LYS A 70 -8.03 -5.09 10.30
C LYS A 70 -8.43 -4.04 9.24
N ILE A 71 -8.25 -2.74 9.52
CA ILE A 71 -8.59 -1.67 8.56
C ILE A 71 -7.74 -1.79 7.29
N TYR A 72 -6.49 -2.26 7.38
CA TYR A 72 -5.68 -2.58 6.19
C TYR A 72 -6.37 -3.54 5.23
N SER A 73 -7.15 -4.51 5.74
CA SER A 73 -7.84 -5.50 4.90
C SER A 73 -8.97 -4.85 4.14
N ASP A 74 -9.77 -4.01 4.81
CA ASP A 74 -10.89 -3.29 4.20
C ASP A 74 -10.38 -2.28 3.16
N LEU A 75 -9.35 -1.50 3.53
CA LEU A 75 -8.67 -0.58 2.62
C LEU A 75 -8.11 -1.32 1.40
N ASN A 76 -7.29 -2.36 1.60
CA ASN A 76 -6.60 -3.03 0.50
C ASN A 76 -7.57 -3.77 -0.43
N LYS A 77 -8.75 -4.19 0.06
CA LYS A 77 -9.83 -4.68 -0.78
C LYS A 77 -10.35 -3.58 -1.70
N GLU A 78 -10.74 -2.45 -1.13
CA GLU A 78 -11.25 -1.32 -1.93
C GLU A 78 -10.21 -0.79 -2.91
N VAL A 79 -8.96 -0.66 -2.47
CA VAL A 79 -7.85 -0.21 -3.32
C VAL A 79 -7.64 -1.16 -4.49
N ARG A 80 -7.79 -2.48 -4.31
CA ARG A 80 -7.62 -3.46 -5.39
C ARG A 80 -8.77 -3.46 -6.41
N GLU A 81 -9.99 -3.13 -5.97
CA GLU A 81 -11.21 -3.42 -6.72
C GLU A 81 -11.96 -2.17 -7.22
N LEU A 82 -11.80 -1.03 -6.56
CA LEU A 82 -12.67 0.14 -6.75
C LEU A 82 -12.03 1.27 -7.56
N GLY A 83 -10.98 1.02 -8.36
CA GLY A 83 -10.40 2.04 -9.24
C GLY A 83 -11.44 2.76 -10.10
N THR A 84 -12.30 2.01 -10.80
CA THR A 84 -13.38 2.58 -11.63
C THR A 84 -14.45 3.34 -10.83
N LYS A 85 -14.54 3.09 -9.52
CA LYS A 85 -15.44 3.76 -8.57
C LYS A 85 -14.69 4.72 -7.65
N TYR A 86 -13.45 5.08 -7.96
CA TYR A 86 -12.59 5.86 -7.05
C TYR A 86 -13.22 7.20 -6.63
N LYS A 87 -13.97 7.84 -7.53
CA LYS A 87 -14.62 9.14 -7.24
C LYS A 87 -15.96 9.03 -6.51
N THR A 88 -16.59 7.85 -6.49
CA THR A 88 -18.00 7.72 -6.08
C THR A 88 -18.25 6.68 -4.99
N GLY A 89 -17.45 5.61 -4.95
CA GLY A 89 -17.70 4.45 -4.07
C GLY A 89 -16.51 4.02 -3.21
N PHE A 90 -15.35 4.66 -3.36
CA PHE A 90 -14.20 4.45 -2.48
C PHE A 90 -14.42 5.18 -1.14
N ASN A 91 -14.16 4.53 -0.01
CA ASN A 91 -14.52 5.01 1.33
C ASN A 91 -13.31 5.32 2.22
N PHE A 92 -12.09 5.23 1.69
CA PHE A 92 -10.87 5.43 2.45
C PHE A 92 -9.94 6.47 1.81
N HIS A 93 -10.50 7.56 1.28
CA HIS A 93 -9.73 8.65 0.68
C HIS A 93 -8.72 9.24 1.66
N SER A 94 -9.10 9.43 2.93
CA SER A 94 -8.21 10.01 3.95
C SER A 94 -7.04 9.09 4.26
N LEU A 95 -7.31 7.81 4.53
CA LEU A 95 -6.28 6.83 4.86
C LEU A 95 -5.34 6.59 3.67
N HIS A 96 -5.90 6.45 2.46
CA HIS A 96 -5.11 6.30 1.23
C HIS A 96 -4.18 7.50 1.00
N TYR A 97 -4.71 8.72 1.14
CA TYR A 97 -3.92 9.94 0.98
C TYR A 97 -2.77 10.04 1.98
N PHE A 98 -3.04 9.88 3.27
CA PHE A 98 -2.01 10.03 4.30
C PHE A 98 -0.96 8.93 4.27
N LEU A 99 -1.32 7.68 3.95
CA LEU A 99 -0.33 6.62 3.72
C LEU A 99 0.55 6.94 2.51
N THR A 100 -0.04 7.37 1.40
CA THR A 100 0.72 7.75 0.19
C THR A 100 1.67 8.92 0.49
N SER A 101 1.19 9.95 1.18
CA SER A 101 2.00 11.11 1.57
C SER A 101 3.16 10.72 2.51
N ALA A 102 2.89 9.87 3.50
CA ALA A 102 3.90 9.39 4.42
C ALA A 102 5.00 8.60 3.69
N LEU A 103 4.62 7.67 2.82
CA LEU A 103 5.57 6.89 2.01
C LEU A 103 6.43 7.81 1.12
N LYS A 104 5.83 8.78 0.42
CA LYS A 104 6.58 9.77 -0.39
C LYS A 104 7.59 10.58 0.45
N LYS A 105 7.27 10.93 1.69
CA LYS A 105 8.20 11.67 2.58
C LYS A 105 9.34 10.79 3.07
N LEU A 106 9.06 9.57 3.47
CA LEU A 106 10.08 8.60 3.90
C LEU A 106 10.99 8.20 2.73
N ASP A 107 10.42 8.06 1.53
CA ASP A 107 11.12 7.81 0.27
C ASP A 107 12.14 8.90 -0.09
N LYS A 108 11.79 10.18 0.14
CA LYS A 108 12.74 11.28 -0.02
C LYS A 108 13.91 11.19 0.97
N LYS A 109 13.65 10.73 2.19
CA LYS A 109 14.67 10.60 3.25
C LYS A 109 15.67 9.48 3.00
N LYS A 110 15.29 8.42 2.29
CA LYS A 110 16.22 7.31 1.97
C LYS A 110 17.16 7.62 0.81
N GLU A 111 17.08 8.81 0.18
CA GLU A 111 18.04 9.32 -0.82
C GLU A 111 18.26 8.34 -2.00
N GLY A 112 17.18 7.77 -2.52
CA GLY A 112 17.23 6.84 -3.66
C GLY A 112 17.70 5.42 -3.33
N LYS A 113 17.94 5.10 -2.05
CA LYS A 113 18.20 3.71 -1.61
C LYS A 113 16.95 2.87 -1.73
N CYS A 114 17.11 1.63 -2.18
CA CYS A 114 16.03 0.64 -2.19
C CYS A 114 16.18 -0.28 -0.97
N TYR A 115 15.06 -0.84 -0.50
CA TYR A 115 15.02 -1.82 0.57
C TYR A 115 14.84 -3.23 0.02
N THR A 116 15.40 -4.22 0.70
CA THR A 116 14.99 -5.61 0.53
C THR A 116 13.91 -5.91 1.56
N ALA A 117 12.75 -6.33 1.08
CA ALA A 117 11.60 -6.65 1.90
C ALA A 117 11.07 -8.06 1.59
N TYR A 118 10.44 -8.67 2.58
CA TYR A 118 9.99 -10.06 2.52
C TYR A 118 8.51 -10.14 2.84
N ARG A 119 7.74 -10.85 2.01
CA ARG A 119 6.30 -11.01 2.21
C ARG A 119 5.91 -12.46 2.16
N ARG A 120 5.06 -12.88 3.09
CA ARG A 120 4.41 -14.19 3.13
C ARG A 120 2.91 -14.04 2.90
N THR A 121 2.28 -15.05 2.30
CA THR A 121 0.84 -15.05 2.06
C THR A 121 0.31 -16.47 1.85
N THR A 122 -0.96 -16.67 2.22
CA THR A 122 -1.75 -17.88 1.96
C THR A 122 -2.31 -17.96 0.53
N ALA A 123 -2.18 -16.90 -0.27
CA ALA A 123 -2.66 -16.86 -1.66
C ALA A 123 -1.67 -17.55 -2.60
N SER A 124 -2.20 -18.12 -3.70
CA SER A 124 -1.40 -18.64 -4.81
C SER A 124 -1.38 -17.64 -5.96
N PHE A 125 -0.26 -17.56 -6.66
CA PHE A 125 -0.07 -16.67 -7.82
C PHE A 125 0.35 -17.46 -9.05
N SER A 126 0.14 -16.87 -10.23
CA SER A 126 0.60 -17.47 -11.49
C SER A 126 2.12 -17.57 -11.50
N GLN A 127 2.64 -18.70 -11.98
CA GLN A 127 4.07 -18.90 -12.21
C GLN A 127 4.47 -18.51 -13.65
N ASP A 128 3.50 -18.26 -14.55
CA ASP A 128 3.74 -17.73 -15.89
C ASP A 128 3.89 -16.20 -15.87
N VAL A 129 4.82 -15.73 -15.02
CA VAL A 129 5.12 -14.30 -14.85
C VAL A 129 6.61 -14.02 -14.80
N LEU A 130 7.46 -15.04 -14.91
CA LEU A 130 8.93 -14.86 -14.98
C LEU A 130 9.29 -13.94 -16.16
N ASN A 131 10.17 -12.97 -15.91
CA ASN A 131 10.58 -11.91 -16.83
C ASN A 131 9.43 -11.00 -17.30
N LYS A 132 8.31 -10.95 -16.58
CA LYS A 132 7.20 -10.03 -16.82
C LYS A 132 7.15 -8.97 -15.73
N GLU A 133 6.59 -7.80 -16.07
CA GLU A 133 6.27 -6.76 -15.11
C GLU A 133 4.95 -7.07 -14.39
N ILE A 134 4.95 -6.88 -13.09
CA ILE A 134 3.79 -7.01 -12.22
C ILE A 134 3.67 -5.79 -11.31
N ARG A 135 2.47 -5.62 -10.76
CA ARG A 135 2.17 -4.62 -9.74
C ARG A 135 1.14 -5.21 -8.79
N PHE A 136 1.35 -5.03 -7.49
CA PHE A 136 0.39 -5.50 -6.49
C PHE A 136 -0.92 -4.72 -6.59
N GLY A 137 -0.86 -3.40 -6.79
CA GLY A 137 -2.04 -2.54 -6.97
C GLY A 137 -2.81 -2.30 -5.67
N TYR A 138 -2.16 -2.45 -4.52
CA TYR A 138 -2.65 -2.09 -3.20
C TYR A 138 -1.45 -1.91 -2.26
N PHE A 139 -1.67 -1.30 -1.09
CA PHE A 139 -0.60 -1.15 -0.10
C PHE A 139 -0.13 -2.53 0.35
N THR A 140 1.14 -2.83 0.08
CA THR A 140 1.69 -4.17 0.28
C THR A 140 2.60 -4.18 1.49
N SER A 141 2.08 -4.71 2.60
CA SER A 141 2.87 -4.95 3.81
C SER A 141 3.90 -6.05 3.56
N SER A 142 5.12 -5.79 4.00
CA SER A 142 6.25 -6.71 3.94
C SER A 142 7.12 -6.47 5.17
N SER A 143 8.04 -7.37 5.47
CA SER A 143 8.92 -7.31 6.63
C SER A 143 10.37 -7.13 6.21
N GLN A 144 11.18 -6.52 7.07
CA GLN A 144 12.63 -6.52 6.94
C GLN A 144 13.24 -7.91 7.22
N TYR A 145 12.50 -8.83 7.84
CA TYR A 145 13.00 -10.14 8.23
C TYR A 145 13.12 -11.10 7.05
N PRO A 146 14.34 -11.61 6.74
CA PRO A 146 14.53 -12.62 5.72
C PRO A 146 13.65 -13.85 5.96
N LEU A 147 13.14 -14.46 4.88
CA LEU A 147 12.18 -15.56 4.97
C LEU A 147 12.66 -16.71 5.88
N GLU A 148 13.96 -16.99 5.92
CA GLU A 148 14.54 -18.06 6.74
C GLU A 148 14.78 -17.71 8.21
N SER A 149 14.64 -16.43 8.59
CA SER A 149 14.90 -15.97 9.95
C SER A 149 13.88 -16.53 10.94
N SER A 150 14.26 -16.61 12.22
CA SER A 150 13.35 -17.04 13.28
C SER A 150 12.13 -16.13 13.39
N GLN A 151 12.31 -14.81 13.24
CA GLN A 151 11.21 -13.84 13.24
C GLN A 151 10.24 -14.11 12.09
N SER A 152 10.76 -14.34 10.87
CA SER A 152 9.88 -14.63 9.73
C SER A 152 9.12 -15.95 9.88
N LYS A 153 9.69 -16.94 10.58
CA LYS A 153 9.01 -18.21 10.91
C LYS A 153 7.90 -18.03 11.94
N GLU A 154 8.01 -17.07 12.85
CA GLU A 154 6.90 -16.72 13.75
C GLU A 154 5.74 -16.10 12.96
N LEU A 155 6.06 -15.19 12.02
CA LEU A 155 5.09 -14.59 11.11
C LEU A 155 4.39 -15.61 10.18
N GLU A 156 4.98 -16.78 9.93
CA GLU A 156 4.35 -17.85 9.15
C GLU A 156 3.01 -18.29 9.73
N LYS A 157 2.85 -18.27 11.06
CA LYS A 157 1.59 -18.67 11.72
C LYS A 157 0.42 -17.77 11.34
N ASP A 158 0.70 -16.49 11.11
CA ASP A 158 -0.31 -15.48 10.83
C ASP A 158 -0.51 -15.25 9.33
N PHE A 159 0.57 -15.33 8.53
CA PHE A 159 0.55 -14.99 7.11
C PHE A 159 0.68 -16.19 6.17
N GLY A 160 0.99 -17.38 6.69
CA GLY A 160 1.10 -18.64 5.95
C GLY A 160 2.39 -18.79 5.13
N ASN A 161 2.42 -19.83 4.30
CA ASN A 161 3.60 -20.25 3.53
C ASN A 161 3.26 -20.68 2.09
N LYS A 162 2.12 -20.23 1.53
CA LYS A 162 1.69 -20.62 0.19
C LYS A 162 2.52 -19.95 -0.90
N SER A 163 2.69 -18.63 -0.81
CA SER A 163 3.54 -17.86 -1.71
C SER A 163 4.31 -16.83 -0.93
N CYS A 164 5.59 -16.69 -1.26
CA CYS A 164 6.46 -15.71 -0.64
C CYS A 164 7.23 -14.89 -1.65
N PHE A 165 7.59 -13.69 -1.24
CA PHE A 165 8.23 -12.71 -2.10
C PHE A 165 9.49 -12.19 -1.42
N VAL A 166 10.59 -12.19 -2.18
CA VAL A 166 11.79 -11.41 -1.89
C VAL A 166 11.73 -10.20 -2.81
N ILE A 167 11.61 -9.01 -2.25
CA ILE A 167 11.24 -7.80 -2.97
C ILE A 167 12.34 -6.76 -2.80
N GLU A 168 13.02 -6.37 -3.88
CA GLU A 168 13.77 -5.12 -3.91
C GLU A 168 12.78 -3.99 -4.24
N THR A 169 12.43 -3.18 -3.24
CA THR A 169 11.49 -2.06 -3.37
C THR A 169 12.21 -0.72 -3.29
N CYS A 170 11.96 0.14 -4.27
CA CYS A 170 12.53 1.47 -4.37
C CYS A 170 11.52 2.56 -4.05
N PHE A 171 10.22 2.26 -3.89
CA PHE A 171 9.20 3.22 -3.39
C PHE A 171 8.63 2.86 -2.02
N GLY A 172 8.90 1.65 -1.52
CA GLY A 172 8.55 1.23 -0.18
C GLY A 172 9.39 1.94 0.88
N ALA A 173 8.84 2.03 2.09
CA ALA A 173 9.50 2.68 3.22
C ALA A 173 9.40 1.83 4.49
N ASP A 174 10.43 1.95 5.33
CA ASP A 174 10.39 1.41 6.69
C ASP A 174 9.43 2.24 7.55
N ILE A 175 8.33 1.61 7.93
CA ILE A 175 7.31 2.19 8.80
C ILE A 175 7.31 1.58 10.20
N SER A 176 8.22 0.64 10.50
CA SER A 176 8.34 0.02 11.82
C SER A 176 8.41 1.03 12.98
N PRO A 177 9.10 2.19 12.89
CA PRO A 177 9.14 3.14 14.00
C PRO A 177 7.79 3.80 14.32
N TYR A 178 6.83 3.70 13.40
CA TYR A 178 5.51 4.33 13.47
C TYR A 178 4.36 3.30 13.53
N SER A 179 4.67 2.01 13.38
CA SER A 179 3.73 0.89 13.39
C SER A 179 3.26 0.56 14.81
N LYS A 180 2.08 -0.07 14.92
CA LYS A 180 1.60 -0.66 16.18
C LYS A 180 2.44 -1.86 16.64
N PHE A 181 2.98 -2.65 15.70
CA PHE A 181 3.77 -3.86 15.96
C PHE A 181 5.26 -3.69 15.65
N ARG A 182 5.73 -2.44 15.60
CA ARG A 182 7.14 -2.01 15.59
C ARG A 182 8.13 -3.06 15.09
N ASP A 183 8.94 -3.59 15.99
CA ASP A 183 10.01 -4.54 15.69
C ASP A 183 9.45 -5.95 15.51
N GLU A 184 8.29 -6.28 16.10
CA GLU A 184 7.67 -7.59 15.95
C GLU A 184 7.39 -7.94 14.47
N GLU A 185 6.94 -6.97 13.67
CA GLU A 185 6.73 -7.14 12.23
C GLU A 185 7.84 -6.52 11.37
N ALA A 186 8.57 -5.53 11.90
CA ALA A 186 9.60 -4.75 11.21
C ALA A 186 9.13 -4.32 9.80
N GLU A 187 7.97 -3.68 9.72
CA GLU A 187 7.22 -3.52 8.48
C GLU A 187 7.87 -2.53 7.48
N ILE A 188 8.10 -3.02 6.26
CA ILE A 188 8.27 -2.21 5.05
C ILE A 188 6.93 -2.15 4.33
N LEU A 189 6.39 -0.94 4.15
CA LEU A 189 5.15 -0.74 3.42
C LEU A 189 5.43 -0.25 2.00
N ILE A 190 4.89 -0.97 1.01
CA ILE A 190 5.07 -0.71 -0.42
C ILE A 190 3.80 -0.05 -0.98
N PRO A 191 3.90 1.08 -1.73
CA PRO A 191 2.74 1.77 -2.29
C PRO A 191 2.10 1.01 -3.46
N PRO A 192 0.82 1.30 -3.79
CA PRO A 192 0.07 0.58 -4.83
C PRO A 192 0.61 0.77 -6.26
N TYR A 193 1.42 1.80 -6.50
CA TYR A 193 1.90 2.19 -7.83
C TYR A 193 3.28 1.61 -8.21
N GLU A 194 3.97 0.89 -7.31
CA GLU A 194 5.29 0.35 -7.63
C GLU A 194 5.22 -0.85 -8.59
N VAL A 195 6.00 -0.80 -9.68
CA VAL A 195 6.10 -1.87 -10.68
C VAL A 195 7.36 -2.67 -10.48
N PHE A 196 7.23 -3.99 -10.53
CA PHE A 196 8.30 -4.94 -10.32
C PHE A 196 8.48 -5.86 -11.53
N GLU A 197 9.72 -6.15 -11.89
CA GLU A 197 10.07 -7.28 -12.75
C GLU A 197 10.20 -8.55 -11.91
N VAL A 198 9.59 -9.65 -12.35
CA VAL A 198 9.78 -10.97 -11.72
C VAL A 198 11.05 -11.61 -12.27
N THR A 199 12.13 -11.61 -11.48
CA THR A 199 13.44 -12.07 -11.95
C THR A 199 13.71 -13.54 -11.64
N ASN A 200 12.97 -14.15 -10.71
CA ASN A 200 13.14 -15.55 -10.36
C ASN A 200 11.85 -16.13 -9.74
N ILE A 201 11.65 -17.44 -9.93
CA ILE A 201 10.57 -18.22 -9.31
C ILE A 201 11.13 -19.59 -8.90
N GLU A 202 11.22 -19.83 -7.59
CA GLU A 202 11.61 -21.11 -7.00
C GLU A 202 10.38 -21.86 -6.49
N THR A 203 10.34 -23.18 -6.69
CA THR A 203 9.26 -24.04 -6.20
C THR A 203 9.83 -25.22 -5.43
N ILE A 204 9.07 -25.76 -4.48
CA ILE A 204 9.48 -26.92 -3.66
C ILE A 204 9.83 -28.16 -4.51
N ALA A 205 9.26 -28.28 -5.71
CA ALA A 205 9.58 -29.33 -6.66
C ALA A 205 11.02 -29.22 -7.20
N LYS A 206 11.57 -28.01 -7.30
CA LYS A 206 12.94 -27.74 -7.79
C LYS A 206 13.97 -27.64 -6.65
N LYS A 207 13.53 -27.22 -5.46
CA LYS A 207 14.39 -27.04 -4.28
C LYS A 207 13.65 -27.51 -3.03
N LYS A 208 14.12 -28.62 -2.45
CA LYS A 208 13.41 -29.34 -1.38
C LYS A 208 13.21 -28.52 -0.11
N GLU A 209 14.09 -27.55 0.16
CA GLU A 209 14.02 -26.68 1.33
C GLU A 209 13.77 -25.25 0.87
N LEU A 210 12.50 -24.85 0.88
CA LEU A 210 12.05 -23.49 0.65
C LEU A 210 11.15 -23.05 1.80
N PRO A 211 11.16 -21.75 2.14
CA PRO A 211 10.38 -21.22 3.24
C PRO A 211 8.87 -21.24 2.95
N CYS A 212 8.49 -21.39 1.68
CA CYS A 212 7.14 -21.36 1.14
C CYS A 212 7.03 -22.27 -0.08
N GLU A 213 5.82 -22.70 -0.47
CA GLU A 213 5.63 -23.59 -1.62
C GLU A 213 6.19 -23.01 -2.93
N VAL A 214 6.05 -21.69 -3.09
CA VAL A 214 6.62 -20.90 -4.19
C VAL A 214 7.24 -19.62 -3.64
N VAL A 215 8.46 -19.29 -4.09
CA VAL A 215 9.14 -18.04 -3.77
C VAL A 215 9.40 -17.25 -5.05
N TYR A 216 8.93 -16.02 -5.08
CA TYR A 216 9.12 -15.07 -6.18
C TYR A 216 10.19 -14.05 -5.79
N THR A 217 11.12 -13.75 -6.70
CA THR A 217 12.03 -12.61 -6.53
C THR A 217 11.60 -11.47 -7.44
N LEU A 218 11.36 -10.31 -6.84
CA LEU A 218 10.86 -9.11 -7.49
C LEU A 218 11.92 -8.01 -7.42
N LYS A 219 12.19 -7.35 -8.55
CA LYS A 219 13.01 -6.14 -8.59
C LYS A 219 12.21 -4.95 -9.03
N SER A 220 12.30 -3.86 -8.28
CA SER A 220 11.67 -2.59 -8.66
C SER A 220 12.21 -2.13 -10.02
N THR A 221 11.31 -1.75 -10.91
CA THR A 221 11.68 -1.10 -12.18
C THR A 221 12.10 0.35 -11.98
N LYS A 222 11.96 0.88 -10.74
CA LYS A 222 12.16 2.30 -10.37
C LYS A 222 11.24 3.27 -11.13
N LYS A 223 10.26 2.76 -11.85
CA LYS A 223 9.25 3.53 -12.59
C LYS A 223 7.89 3.21 -11.99
N PRO A 224 7.20 4.20 -11.40
CA PRO A 224 5.85 3.98 -10.90
C PRO A 224 4.88 3.87 -12.08
N PHE A 225 3.81 3.14 -11.89
CA PHE A 225 2.67 3.13 -12.81
C PHE A 225 1.39 3.40 -12.02
N SER A 226 0.66 4.42 -12.44
CA SER A 226 -0.58 4.83 -11.82
C SER A 226 -1.61 5.17 -12.89
N ASN A 227 -2.82 4.64 -12.74
CA ASN A 227 -3.97 4.96 -13.59
C ASN A 227 -4.58 6.33 -13.21
N TYR A 228 -4.38 6.77 -11.97
CA TYR A 228 -4.98 7.98 -11.42
C TYR A 228 -3.90 8.98 -10.99
N ASN A 229 -4.09 10.25 -11.34
CA ASN A 229 -3.35 11.31 -10.68
C ASN A 229 -4.29 12.48 -10.45
N CYS A 230 -4.47 12.87 -9.19
CA CYS A 230 -5.36 13.93 -8.77
C CYS A 230 -6.79 13.75 -9.31
N ALA A 231 -7.28 12.50 -9.36
CA ALA A 231 -8.50 12.16 -10.10
C ALA A 231 -9.74 12.87 -9.57
N LEU A 232 -9.77 13.18 -8.27
CA LEU A 232 -10.85 13.89 -7.60
C LEU A 232 -10.97 15.37 -7.99
N PHE A 233 -9.92 15.94 -8.60
CA PHE A 233 -9.86 17.36 -8.98
C PHE A 233 -9.89 17.58 -10.50
N LYS A 234 -9.81 16.50 -11.29
CA LYS A 234 -9.96 16.55 -12.74
C LYS A 234 -11.46 16.67 -13.06
N SER A 235 -11.85 17.78 -13.70
CA SER A 235 -13.18 17.91 -14.27
C SER A 235 -13.42 16.79 -15.29
N SER A 236 -14.63 16.22 -15.31
CA SER A 236 -15.06 15.52 -16.51
C SER A 236 -15.08 16.56 -17.62
N MET A 237 -14.24 16.41 -18.65
CA MET A 237 -14.55 17.08 -19.92
C MET A 237 -15.85 16.46 -20.40
N ALA A 238 -16.97 17.11 -20.07
CA ALA A 238 -18.20 16.90 -20.80
C ALA A 238 -17.87 17.34 -22.23
N SER A 239 -17.81 16.37 -23.14
CA SER A 239 -17.79 16.64 -24.56
C SER A 239 -19.09 17.38 -24.88
N CYS A 240 -19.04 18.71 -24.89
CA CYS A 240 -20.05 19.52 -25.55
C CYS A 240 -19.87 19.28 -27.05
N VAL A 241 -20.45 18.19 -27.56
CA VAL A 241 -20.71 18.06 -28.98
C VAL A 241 -21.82 19.06 -29.29
N GLY A 242 -21.42 20.25 -29.72
CA GLY A 242 -22.35 21.25 -30.23
C GLY A 242 -23.11 20.65 -31.41
N HIS A 243 -24.41 20.44 -31.23
CA HIS A 243 -25.32 20.30 -32.36
C HIS A 243 -25.43 21.68 -33.03
N ILE A 244 -24.74 21.85 -34.15
CA ILE A 244 -25.12 22.83 -35.15
C ILE A 244 -26.39 22.27 -35.80
N LEU A 245 -27.53 22.84 -35.43
CA LEU A 245 -28.76 22.72 -36.21
C LEU A 245 -28.63 23.69 -37.40
N LEU A 246 -28.68 23.12 -38.61
CA LEU A 246 -29.07 23.84 -39.83
C LEU A 246 -30.59 23.95 -39.87
#